data_AF-R9TAV3-F1
#
_entry.id   AF-R9TAV3-F1
#
_cell.length_a   1.000
_cell.length_b   1.000
_cell.length_c   1.000
_cell.angle_alpha   90.00
_cell.angle_beta   90.00
_cell.angle_gamma   90.00
#
_symmetry.space_group_name_H-M   'P 1'
#
loop_
_entity.id
_entity.type
_entity.pdbx_description
1 polymer ?
#
loop_
_entity_poly.entity_id
_entity_poly.type
_entity_poly.pdbx_seq_one_letter_code
_entity_poly.pdbx_strand_id
1 'polypeptide(L)'
;MVSLPENVMKLVNDPSAVKILATADAQGNAHAIQVGSLSAPDANTIVFGAVLMKTTGKNLENMKANGKKMSILVSGGKESYSISASIKDYQTSGPVVDGMNEHLAAIHLRAAGVWIVEPAEVFDQGASPNAGNKIA
;
A
#
# COMPACT_ATOMS: atom_id res chain seq x y z
N MET A 1 14.18 6.48 1.22
CA MET A 1 12.83 6.78 0.72
C MET A 1 12.96 7.37 -0.68
N VAL A 2 11.94 7.18 -1.51
CA VAL A 2 11.90 7.65 -2.90
C VAL A 2 10.53 8.26 -3.17
N SER A 3 10.43 9.11 -4.19
CA SER A 3 9.15 9.62 -4.66
C SER A 3 8.58 8.68 -5.72
N LEU A 4 7.28 8.39 -5.65
CA LEU A 4 6.58 7.65 -6.69
C LEU A 4 6.68 8.41 -8.02
N PRO A 5 7.12 7.75 -9.10
CA PRO A 5 6.98 8.29 -10.44
C PRO A 5 5.49 8.60 -10.75
N GLU A 6 5.24 9.63 -11.57
CA GLU A 6 3.88 10.12 -11.85
C GLU A 6 2.95 9.03 -12.38
N ASN A 7 3.43 8.19 -13.31
CA ASN A 7 2.69 7.06 -13.86
C ASN A 7 2.34 6.02 -12.78
N VAL A 8 3.23 5.79 -11.82
CA VAL A 8 3.01 4.86 -10.71
C VAL A 8 1.97 5.43 -9.74
N MET A 9 2.09 6.71 -9.36
CA MET A 9 1.13 7.38 -8.49
C MET A 9 -0.27 7.44 -9.13
N LYS A 10 -0.33 7.67 -10.45
CA LYS A 10 -1.58 7.63 -11.21
C LYS A 10 -2.24 6.24 -11.12
N LEU A 11 -1.48 5.17 -11.34
CA LEU A 11 -2.02 3.80 -11.26
C LEU A 11 -2.41 3.41 -9.83
N VAL A 12 -1.64 3.84 -8.81
CA VAL A 12 -1.97 3.67 -7.39
C VAL A 12 -3.34 4.29 -7.05
N ASN A 13 -3.65 5.45 -7.64
CA ASN A 13 -4.91 6.16 -7.40
C ASN A 13 -6.04 5.77 -8.36
N ASP A 14 -5.79 4.90 -9.34
CA ASP A 14 -6.83 4.38 -10.21
C ASP A 14 -7.76 3.43 -9.42
N PRO A 15 -9.08 3.68 -9.37
CA PRO A 15 -10.03 2.82 -8.67
C PRO A 15 -10.20 1.45 -9.34
N SER A 16 -9.84 1.31 -10.62
CA SER A 16 -9.89 0.05 -11.36
C SER A 16 -8.63 -0.80 -11.20
N ALA A 17 -7.54 -0.24 -10.67
CA ALA A 17 -6.30 -0.96 -10.48
C ALA A 17 -6.41 -2.03 -9.38
N VAL A 18 -5.80 -3.18 -9.64
CA VAL A 18 -5.62 -4.23 -8.63
C VAL A 18 -4.43 -3.87 -7.76
N LYS A 19 -4.67 -3.77 -6.44
CA LYS A 19 -3.67 -3.38 -5.44
C LYS A 19 -3.50 -4.53 -4.45
N ILE A 20 -2.35 -5.18 -4.46
CA ILE A 20 -2.01 -6.30 -3.59
C ILE A 20 -0.97 -5.84 -2.58
N LEU A 21 -1.24 -6.04 -1.29
CA LEU A 21 -0.28 -5.82 -0.21
C LEU A 21 0.24 -7.18 0.25
N ALA A 22 1.55 -7.36 0.16
CA ALA A 22 2.27 -8.48 0.73
C ALA A 22 3.05 -8.05 1.98
N THR A 23 2.85 -8.82 3.06
CA THR A 23 3.49 -8.67 4.37
C THR A 23 4.17 -9.98 4.75
N ALA A 24 4.98 -9.96 5.81
CA ALA A 24 5.55 -11.16 6.40
C ALA A 24 5.10 -11.30 7.86
N ASP A 25 4.81 -12.53 8.27
CA ASP A 25 4.58 -12.83 9.69
C ASP A 25 5.90 -12.78 10.50
N ALA A 26 5.83 -13.08 11.79
CA ALA A 26 6.99 -13.06 12.67
C ALA A 26 8.06 -14.11 12.30
N GLN A 27 7.65 -15.20 11.66
CA GLN A 27 8.51 -16.28 11.18
C GLN A 27 9.09 -16.00 9.79
N GLY A 28 8.61 -14.94 9.12
CA GLY A 28 9.04 -14.54 7.78
C GLY A 28 8.21 -15.14 6.66
N ASN A 29 7.10 -15.83 6.95
CA ASN A 29 6.22 -16.37 5.90
C ASN A 29 5.42 -15.25 5.25
N ALA A 30 5.26 -15.33 3.94
CA ALA A 30 4.52 -14.35 3.16
C ALA A 30 3.01 -14.44 3.44
N HIS A 31 2.37 -13.28 3.51
CA HIS A 31 0.91 -13.14 3.57
C HIS A 31 0.49 -11.98 2.65
N ALA A 32 -0.43 -12.23 1.73
CA ALA A 32 -0.88 -11.25 0.76
C ALA A 32 -2.40 -11.08 0.76
N ILE A 33 -2.85 -9.83 0.57
CA ILE A 33 -4.27 -9.49 0.42
C ILE A 33 -4.45 -8.44 -0.67
N GLN A 34 -5.65 -8.35 -1.25
CA GLN A 34 -6.04 -7.17 -2.02
C GLN A 34 -6.45 -6.03 -1.08
N VAL A 35 -6.00 -4.80 -1.36
CA VAL A 35 -6.30 -3.60 -0.55
C VAL A 35 -6.96 -2.54 -1.43
N GLY A 36 -8.31 -2.55 -1.47
CA GLY A 36 -9.08 -1.61 -2.29
C GLY A 36 -9.00 -0.15 -1.82
N SER A 37 -8.76 0.08 -0.52
CA SER A 37 -8.67 1.41 0.09
C SER A 37 -7.31 2.10 -0.10
N LEU A 38 -6.37 1.47 -0.82
CA LEU A 38 -5.02 1.98 -1.00
C LEU A 38 -5.00 3.17 -1.97
N SER A 39 -4.35 4.25 -1.56
CA SER A 39 -4.15 5.47 -2.34
C SER A 39 -2.83 6.16 -2.00
N ALA A 40 -2.42 7.12 -2.82
CA ALA A 40 -1.25 7.96 -2.61
C ALA A 40 -1.70 9.44 -2.64
N PRO A 41 -1.81 10.12 -1.48
CA PRO A 41 -2.16 11.54 -1.45
C PRO A 41 -1.05 12.45 -2.01
N ASP A 42 0.20 12.00 -1.94
CA ASP A 42 1.36 12.67 -2.52
C ASP A 42 2.42 11.63 -2.93
N ALA A 43 3.47 12.06 -3.65
CA ALA A 43 4.47 11.14 -4.20
C ALA A 43 5.32 10.41 -3.14
N ASN A 44 5.36 10.90 -1.90
CA ASN A 44 6.18 10.33 -0.82
C ASN A 44 5.33 9.55 0.21
N THR A 45 4.00 9.52 0.03
CA THR A 45 3.08 8.94 1.01
C THR A 45 2.10 8.00 0.31
N ILE A 46 1.97 6.79 0.85
CA ILE A 46 0.88 5.85 0.53
C ILE A 46 0.07 5.63 1.80
N VAL A 47 -1.25 5.56 1.67
CA VAL A 47 -2.17 5.29 2.77
C VAL A 47 -3.13 4.16 2.43
N PHE A 48 -3.58 3.43 3.44
CA PHE A 48 -4.67 2.46 3.31
C PHE A 48 -5.38 2.23 4.64
N GLY A 49 -6.69 2.05 4.57
CA GLY A 49 -7.52 1.77 5.72
C GLY A 49 -7.40 0.33 6.20
N ALA A 50 -7.25 0.14 7.52
CA ALA A 50 -7.31 -1.16 8.18
C ALA A 50 -8.76 -1.68 8.24
N VAL A 51 -9.24 -2.21 7.12
CA VAL A 51 -10.60 -2.75 6.96
C VAL A 51 -10.56 -4.28 7.02
N LEU A 52 -11.05 -4.88 8.11
CA LEU A 52 -11.05 -6.34 8.32
C LEU A 52 -9.66 -7.02 8.22
N MET A 53 -8.58 -6.26 8.37
CA MET A 53 -7.18 -6.72 8.19
C MET A 53 -6.61 -7.38 9.46
N LYS A 54 -7.26 -8.42 10.01
CA LYS A 54 -6.83 -9.04 11.29
C LYS A 54 -5.40 -9.61 11.25
N THR A 55 -5.09 -10.39 10.22
CA THR A 55 -3.76 -11.01 10.05
C THR A 55 -2.75 -9.99 9.57
N THR A 56 -3.07 -9.26 8.50
CA THR A 56 -2.19 -8.23 7.93
C THR A 56 -1.86 -7.13 8.94
N GLY A 57 -2.81 -6.70 9.77
CA GLY A 57 -2.59 -5.71 10.84
C GLY A 57 -1.54 -6.16 11.85
N LYS A 58 -1.64 -7.40 12.35
CA LYS A 58 -0.62 -7.98 13.24
C LYS A 58 0.75 -8.07 12.57
N ASN A 59 0.79 -8.43 11.30
CA ASN A 59 2.04 -8.45 10.54
C ASN A 59 2.64 -7.03 10.43
N LEU A 60 1.83 -6.03 10.10
CA LEU A 60 2.27 -4.63 9.98
C LEU A 60 2.78 -4.07 11.32
N GLU A 61 2.12 -4.35 12.44
CA GLU A 61 2.60 -4.00 13.77
C GLU A 61 3.98 -4.60 14.05
N ASN A 62 4.15 -5.90 13.79
CA ASN A 62 5.43 -6.58 13.95
C ASN A 62 6.51 -6.02 13.00
N MET A 63 6.15 -5.77 11.75
CA MET A 63 7.06 -5.20 10.75
C MET A 63 7.49 -3.78 11.15
N LYS A 64 6.58 -2.95 11.65
CA LYS A 64 6.87 -1.60 12.18
C LYS A 64 7.87 -1.69 13.34
N ALA A 65 7.62 -2.59 14.30
CA ALA A 65 8.50 -2.76 15.47
C ALA A 65 9.92 -3.23 15.09
N ASN A 66 10.08 -3.95 13.98
CA ASN A 66 11.35 -4.51 13.54
C ASN A 66 11.97 -3.78 12.33
N GLY A 67 11.42 -2.63 11.92
CA GLY A 67 11.91 -1.88 10.75
C GLY A 67 11.86 -2.66 9.43
N LYS A 68 10.95 -3.63 9.30
CA LYS A 68 10.77 -4.42 8.08
C LYS A 68 9.89 -3.67 7.08
N LYS A 69 10.24 -3.80 5.79
CA LYS A 69 9.47 -3.25 4.68
C LYS A 69 8.41 -4.25 4.20
N MET A 70 7.30 -3.72 3.67
CA MET A 70 6.29 -4.49 2.95
C MET A 70 6.43 -4.30 1.45
N SER A 71 5.67 -5.09 0.67
CA SER A 71 5.61 -4.97 -0.80
C SER A 71 4.18 -4.70 -1.24
N ILE A 72 4.01 -3.75 -2.15
CA ILE A 72 2.73 -3.38 -2.75
C ILE A 72 2.85 -3.60 -4.25
N LEU A 73 2.05 -4.49 -4.81
CA LEU A 73 1.90 -4.63 -6.25
C LEU A 73 0.67 -3.84 -6.69
N VAL A 74 0.82 -2.97 -7.68
CA VAL A 74 -0.29 -2.28 -8.34
C VAL A 74 -0.29 -2.62 -9.81
N SER A 75 -1.42 -3.06 -10.35
CA SER A 75 -1.52 -3.51 -11.74
C SER A 75 -2.81 -3.03 -12.41
N GLY A 76 -2.72 -2.65 -13.68
CA GLY A 76 -3.84 -2.26 -14.53
C GLY A 76 -3.47 -2.36 -16.01
N GLY A 77 -4.28 -3.09 -16.79
CA GLY A 77 -3.96 -3.35 -18.20
C GLY A 77 -2.60 -4.04 -18.37
N LYS A 78 -1.66 -3.39 -19.07
CA LYS A 78 -0.28 -3.87 -19.27
C LYS A 78 0.72 -3.28 -18.26
N GLU A 79 0.30 -2.29 -17.47
CA GLU A 79 1.12 -1.62 -16.48
C GLU A 79 1.07 -2.39 -15.16
N SER A 80 2.24 -2.54 -14.53
CA SER A 80 2.34 -3.15 -13.21
C SER A 80 3.60 -2.63 -12.52
N TYR A 81 3.49 -2.31 -11.23
CA TYR A 81 4.59 -1.79 -10.44
C TYR A 81 4.63 -2.46 -9.07
N SER A 82 5.83 -2.83 -8.62
CA SER A 82 6.08 -3.28 -7.25
C SER A 82 6.73 -2.15 -6.46
N ILE A 83 6.15 -1.81 -5.31
CA ILE A 83 6.61 -0.76 -4.42
C ILE A 83 7.01 -1.41 -3.10
N SER A 84 8.29 -1.38 -2.75
CA SER A 84 8.71 -1.67 -1.38
C SER A 84 8.46 -0.43 -0.53
N ALA A 85 7.81 -0.59 0.63
CA ALA A 85 7.42 0.53 1.47
C ALA A 85 7.73 0.28 2.96
N SER A 86 8.11 1.36 3.65
CA SER A 86 8.35 1.37 5.09
C SER A 86 7.17 1.96 5.84
N ILE A 87 6.85 1.40 7.01
CA ILE A 87 5.75 1.90 7.84
C ILE A 87 6.19 3.18 8.57
N LYS A 88 5.50 4.29 8.30
CA LYS A 88 5.71 5.56 8.99
C LYS A 88 4.85 5.63 10.24
N ASP A 89 3.54 5.41 10.08
CA ASP A 89 2.60 5.56 11.18
C ASP A 89 1.33 4.72 11.02
N TYR A 90 0.57 4.63 12.11
CA TYR A 90 -0.79 4.08 12.13
C TYR A 90 -1.69 5.01 12.96
N GLN A 91 -2.64 5.66 12.29
CA GLN A 91 -3.55 6.62 12.92
C GLN A 91 -4.92 5.99 13.13
N THR A 92 -5.49 6.14 14.32
CA THR A 92 -6.83 5.62 14.66
C THR A 92 -7.89 6.71 14.79
N SER A 93 -7.49 7.98 14.68
CA SER A 93 -8.36 9.15 14.68
C SER A 93 -7.74 10.30 13.88
N GLY A 94 -8.53 11.35 13.63
CA GLY A 94 -8.08 12.57 12.96
C GLY A 94 -8.38 12.60 11.45
N PRO A 95 -8.00 13.69 10.77
CA PRO A 95 -8.49 14.00 9.42
C PRO A 95 -8.24 12.92 8.37
N VAL A 96 -7.11 12.21 8.46
CA VAL A 96 -6.76 11.11 7.55
C VAL A 96 -7.71 9.92 7.72
N VAL A 97 -8.07 9.60 8.96
CA VAL A 97 -9.01 8.52 9.29
C VAL A 97 -10.43 8.93 8.93
N ASP A 98 -10.79 10.19 9.18
CA ASP A 98 -12.11 10.73 8.85
C ASP A 98 -12.35 10.69 7.34
N GLY A 99 -11.41 11.20 6.53
CA GLY A 99 -11.49 11.17 5.08
C GLY A 99 -11.53 9.75 4.51
N MET A 100 -10.70 8.83 5.04
CA MET A 100 -10.76 7.42 4.63
C MET A 100 -12.13 6.79 4.91
N ASN A 101 -12.70 7.06 6.09
CA ASN A 101 -14.00 6.50 6.47
C ASN A 101 -15.17 7.12 5.70
N GLU A 102 -15.06 8.39 5.30
CA GLU A 102 -16.03 9.02 4.39
C GLU A 102 -16.11 8.27 3.05
N HIS A 103 -14.95 7.96 2.46
CA HIS A 103 -14.91 7.17 1.21
C HIS A 103 -15.42 5.74 1.38
N LEU A 104 -15.08 5.07 2.49
CA LEU A 104 -15.50 3.69 2.75
C LEU A 104 -17.00 3.56 3.09
N ALA A 105 -17.62 4.62 3.62
CA ALA A 105 -19.04 4.62 3.95
C ALA A 105 -19.93 4.35 2.72
N ALA A 106 -19.51 4.79 1.53
CA ALA A 106 -20.22 4.57 0.27
C ALA A 106 -20.40 3.08 -0.08
N ILE A 107 -19.57 2.21 0.50
CA ILE A 107 -19.62 0.75 0.32
C ILE A 107 -19.90 0.00 1.64
N HIS A 108 -20.45 0.70 2.64
CA HIS A 108 -20.79 0.16 3.97
C HIS A 108 -19.60 -0.44 4.73
N LEU A 109 -18.40 0.06 4.49
CA LEU A 109 -17.19 -0.34 5.22
C LEU A 109 -16.69 0.79 6.11
N ARG A 110 -15.83 0.43 7.07
CA ARG A 110 -15.14 1.35 7.96
C ARG A 110 -13.76 0.80 8.29
N ALA A 111 -12.77 1.68 8.29
CA ALA A 111 -11.41 1.37 8.74
C ALA A 111 -11.29 1.60 10.26
N ALA A 112 -10.63 0.67 10.96
CA ALA A 112 -10.28 0.82 12.37
C ALA A 112 -9.15 1.85 12.59
N GLY A 113 -8.42 2.17 11.53
CA GLY A 113 -7.36 3.16 11.46
C GLY A 113 -6.76 3.18 10.05
N VAL A 114 -5.80 4.07 9.82
CA VAL A 114 -5.12 4.24 8.53
C VAL A 114 -3.63 4.03 8.73
N TRP A 115 -3.08 3.12 7.94
CA TRP A 115 -1.63 2.95 7.82
C TRP A 115 -1.08 4.02 6.89
N ILE A 116 0.00 4.67 7.32
CA ILE A 116 0.73 5.65 6.54
C ILE A 116 2.12 5.07 6.29
N VAL A 117 2.50 4.96 5.03
CA VAL A 117 3.76 4.33 4.62
C VAL A 117 4.49 5.18 3.60
N GLU A 118 5.81 5.02 3.56
CA GLU A 118 6.69 5.77 2.67
C GLU A 118 7.30 4.81 1.64
N PRO A 119 7.24 5.14 0.33
CA PRO A 119 7.91 4.36 -0.70
C PRO A 119 9.42 4.33 -0.45
N ALA A 120 9.99 3.12 -0.49
CA ALA A 120 11.42 2.90 -0.35
C ALA A 120 12.07 2.61 -1.70
N GLU A 121 11.44 1.81 -2.55
CA GLU A 121 11.93 1.39 -3.87
C GLU A 121 10.73 1.05 -4.76
N VAL A 122 10.84 1.31 -6.06
CA VAL A 122 9.81 1.03 -7.06
C VAL A 122 10.43 0.28 -8.24
N PHE A 123 9.74 -0.76 -8.69
CA PHE A 123 10.16 -1.61 -9.80
C PHE A 123 9.04 -1.68 -10.84
N ASP A 124 9.41 -1.65 -12.12
CA ASP A 124 8.52 -2.01 -13.22
C ASP A 124 8.29 -3.52 -13.20
N GLN A 125 7.03 -3.94 -13.25
CA GLN A 125 6.59 -5.33 -13.31
C GLN A 125 5.63 -5.57 -14.47
N GLY A 126 5.45 -4.57 -15.34
CA GLY A 126 4.61 -4.66 -16.52
C GLY A 126 5.17 -5.67 -17.51
N ALA A 127 4.32 -6.14 -18.43
CA ALA A 127 4.74 -7.02 -19.51
C ALA A 127 5.52 -6.23 -20.59
N SER A 128 6.72 -5.78 -20.23
CA SER A 128 7.61 -4.96 -21.05
C SER A 128 9.07 -5.44 -20.94
N PRO A 129 9.97 -5.01 -21.84
CA PRO A 129 11.41 -5.27 -21.69
C PRO A 129 12.03 -4.69 -20.41
N ASN A 130 11.33 -3.79 -19.71
CA ASN A 130 11.79 -3.17 -18.47
C ASN A 130 11.34 -3.95 -17.21
N ALA A 131 10.61 -5.05 -17.37
CA ALA A 131 10.13 -5.87 -16.26
C ALA A 131 11.28 -6.26 -15.31
N GLY A 132 11.06 -6.07 -14.02
CA GLY A 132 12.02 -6.35 -12.94
C GLY A 132 13.00 -5.22 -12.65
N ASN A 133 13.07 -4.16 -13.46
CA ASN A 133 14.02 -3.07 -13.25
C ASN A 133 13.51 -2.07 -12.22
N LYS A 134 14.44 -1.57 -11.39
CA LYS A 134 14.19 -0.47 -10.46
C LYS A 134 14.02 0.84 -11.24
N ILE A 135 12.98 1.59 -10.92
CA ILE A 135 12.65 2.89 -11.55
C ILE A 135 12.63 4.05 -10.55
N ALA A 136 12.60 3.75 -9.24
CA ALA A 136 12.83 4.71 -8.16
C ALA A 136 13.45 4.00 -6.96
#